data_AF-A0A645H8E8-F1
#
_entry.id   AF-A0A645H8E8-F1
#
_cell.length_a   1.000
_cell.length_b   1.000
_cell.length_c   1.000
_cell.angle_alpha   90.00
_cell.angle_beta   90.00
_cell.angle_gamma   90.00
#
_symmetry.space_group_name_H-M   'P 1'
#
loop_
_entity.id
_entity.type
_entity.pdbx_description
1 polymer ?
#
loop_
_entity_poly.entity_id
_entity_poly.type
_entity_poly.pdbx_seq_one_letter_code
_entity_poly.pdbx_strand_id
1 'polypeptide(L)'
;MKVDVVSRGGRKKDFWDLHELLNTYTIPEMLELHKKRYEYTHDREQIIANFVDFSSADKDIDPICLKGKEWKLIKLDFVELMDQNP
;
A
#
# COMPACT_ATOMS: atom_id res chain seq x y z
N MET A 1 4.71 0.26 11.20
CA MET A 1 4.91 1.15 10.01
C MET A 1 3.75 0.96 9.05
N LYS A 2 3.52 1.84 8.07
CA LYS A 2 2.42 1.68 7.11
C LYS A 2 2.49 0.39 6.28
N VAL A 3 3.70 0.00 5.86
CA VAL A 3 3.93 -1.28 5.16
C VAL A 3 3.56 -2.49 6.04
N ASP A 4 3.84 -2.45 7.35
CA ASP A 4 3.45 -3.51 8.32
C ASP A 4 1.94 -3.52 8.60
N VAL A 5 1.22 -2.42 8.35
CA VAL A 5 -0.25 -2.40 8.45
C VAL A 5 -0.87 -3.00 7.18
N VAL A 6 -0.32 -2.69 6.00
CA VAL A 6 -0.73 -3.31 4.75
C VAL A 6 -0.36 -4.79 4.68
N SER A 7 0.74 -5.21 5.29
CA SER A 7 1.09 -6.64 5.41
C SER A 7 0.01 -7.48 6.12
N ARG A 8 -0.93 -6.86 6.83
CA ARG A 8 -2.03 -7.52 7.55
C ARG A 8 -3.41 -7.20 6.97
N GLY A 9 -3.48 -6.72 5.73
CA GLY A 9 -4.72 -6.40 5.01
C GLY A 9 -5.01 -4.90 4.90
N GLY A 10 -4.32 -4.05 5.67
CA GLY A 10 -4.43 -2.59 5.54
C GLY A 10 -5.82 -2.02 5.86
N ARG A 11 -5.91 -0.70 5.85
CA ARG A 11 -7.15 0.08 5.92
C ARG A 11 -7.14 1.12 4.84
N LYS A 12 -8.32 1.61 4.43
CA LYS A 12 -8.42 2.58 3.32
C LYS A 12 -7.46 3.76 3.51
N LYS A 13 -7.45 4.40 4.69
CA LYS A 13 -6.51 5.51 5.01
C LYS A 13 -5.02 5.15 4.88
N ASP A 14 -4.66 3.90 5.15
CA ASP A 14 -3.27 3.47 5.13
C ASP A 14 -2.77 3.33 3.68
N PHE A 15 -3.64 2.89 2.75
CA PHE A 15 -3.40 2.93 1.31
C PHE A 15 -3.31 4.37 0.77
N TRP A 16 -4.15 5.28 1.27
CA TRP A 16 -4.06 6.70 0.93
C TRP A 16 -2.69 7.29 1.27
N ASP A 17 -2.22 7.05 2.49
CA ASP A 17 -0.92 7.56 2.89
C ASP A 17 0.24 6.85 2.17
N LEU A 18 0.10 5.56 1.83
CA LEU A 18 1.08 4.86 0.99
C LEU A 18 1.11 5.40 -0.43
N HIS A 19 -0.04 5.74 -1.00
CA HIS A 19 -0.14 6.41 -2.30
C HIS A 19 0.57 7.75 -2.31
N GLU A 20 0.45 8.52 -1.23
CA GLU A 20 1.22 9.76 -1.10
C GLU A 20 2.73 9.49 -0.99
N LEU A 21 3.13 8.44 -0.27
CA LEU A 21 4.53 8.02 -0.17
C LEU A 21 5.11 7.52 -1.50
N LEU A 22 4.29 7.01 -2.42
CA LEU A 22 4.74 6.59 -3.75
C LEU A 22 5.33 7.75 -4.58
N ASN A 23 5.01 9.01 -4.24
CA ASN A 23 5.65 10.17 -4.86
C ASN A 23 7.10 10.40 -4.39
N THR A 24 7.54 9.70 -3.34
CA THR A 24 8.86 9.88 -2.71
C THR A 24 9.68 8.59 -2.67
N TYR A 25 9.03 7.44 -2.51
CA TYR A 25 9.67 6.13 -2.40
C TYR A 25 9.00 5.13 -3.33
N THR A 26 9.78 4.26 -3.94
CA THR A 26 9.27 3.14 -4.74
C THR A 26 8.85 1.97 -3.84
N ILE A 27 7.97 1.08 -4.34
CA ILE A 27 7.56 -0.14 -3.60
C ILE A 27 8.77 -0.98 -3.14
N PRO A 28 9.80 -1.26 -3.98
CA PRO A 28 10.99 -1.98 -3.54
C PRO A 28 11.74 -1.27 -2.40
N GLU A 29 11.89 0.06 -2.45
CA GLU A 29 12.52 0.81 -1.36
C GLU A 29 11.72 0.73 -0.06
N MET A 30 10.39 0.82 -0.15
CA MET A 30 9.51 0.66 1.02
C MET A 30 9.63 -0.75 1.62
N LEU A 31 9.77 -1.79 0.79
CA LEU A 31 10.00 -3.16 1.23
C LEU A 31 11.36 -3.33 1.93
N GLU A 32 12.43 -2.76 1.38
CA GLU A 32 13.76 -2.82 2.01
C GLU A 32 13.80 -2.04 3.33
N LEU A 33 13.13 -0.89 3.41
CA LEU A 33 12.96 -0.15 4.67
C LEU A 33 12.16 -0.97 5.69
N HIS A 34 11.16 -1.72 5.24
CA HIS A 34 10.43 -2.66 6.09
C HIS A 34 11.32 -3.78 6.61
N LYS A 35 12.06 -4.43 5.72
CA LYS A 35 12.98 -5.51 6.06
C LYS A 35 14.03 -5.09 7.09
N LYS A 36 14.61 -3.89 6.94
CA LYS A 36 15.60 -3.35 7.89
C LYS A 36 15.07 -3.21 9.32
N ARG A 37 13.76 -2.98 9.49
CA ARG A 37 13.15 -2.76 10.81
C ARG A 37 12.46 -4.01 11.37
N TYR A 38 12.05 -4.92 10.51
CA TYR A 38 11.23 -6.08 10.84
C TYR A 38 11.75 -7.34 10.12
N GLU A 39 13.02 -7.65 10.29
CA GLU A 39 13.70 -8.75 9.57
C GLU A 39 13.00 -10.10 9.73
N TYR A 40 12.53 -10.41 10.95
CA TYR A 40 11.90 -11.70 11.26
C TYR A 40 10.44 -11.84 10.83
N THR A 41 9.73 -10.72 10.62
CA THR A 41 8.31 -10.70 10.24
C THR A 41 8.11 -10.14 8.83
N HIS A 42 9.20 -9.93 8.09
CA HIS A 42 9.15 -9.44 6.73
C HIS A 42 8.90 -10.60 5.77
N ASP A 43 7.69 -10.64 5.24
CA ASP A 43 7.32 -11.50 4.13
C ASP A 43 7.05 -10.63 2.91
N ARG A 44 8.01 -10.62 1.98
CA ARG A 44 7.97 -9.77 0.79
C ARG A 44 6.79 -10.13 -0.11
N GLU A 45 6.55 -11.41 -0.33
CA GLU A 45 5.51 -11.91 -1.24
C GLU A 45 4.13 -11.60 -0.67
N GLN A 46 3.93 -11.84 0.63
CA GLN A 46 2.69 -11.51 1.31
C GLN A 46 2.41 -10.01 1.31
N ILE A 47 3.44 -9.18 1.56
CA ILE A 47 3.27 -7.72 1.52
C ILE A 47 2.87 -7.26 0.12
N ILE A 48 3.54 -7.78 -0.91
CA ILE A 48 3.24 -7.50 -2.32
C ILE A 48 1.81 -7.90 -2.68
N ALA A 49 1.38 -9.11 -2.31
CA ALA A 49 0.01 -9.56 -2.52
C ALA A 49 -1.00 -8.62 -1.84
N ASN A 50 -0.67 -8.12 -0.65
CA ASN A 50 -1.55 -7.21 0.09
C ASN A 50 -1.53 -5.76 -0.42
N PHE A 51 -0.57 -5.36 -1.24
CA PHE A 51 -0.60 -4.06 -1.92
C PHE A 51 -1.69 -3.97 -2.98
N VAL A 52 -2.10 -5.11 -3.55
CA VAL A 52 -3.20 -5.22 -4.52
C VAL A 52 -4.48 -5.81 -3.92
N ASP A 53 -4.43 -6.30 -2.68
CA ASP A 53 -5.62 -6.77 -1.95
C ASP A 53 -6.32 -5.62 -1.22
N PHE A 54 -7.37 -5.09 -1.84
CA PHE A 54 -8.22 -4.06 -1.26
C PHE A 54 -9.44 -4.62 -0.51
N SER A 55 -9.57 -5.95 -0.35
CA SER A 55 -10.77 -6.58 0.22
C SER A 55 -11.13 -6.09 1.62
N SER A 56 -10.10 -5.77 2.43
CA SER A 56 -10.29 -5.20 3.76
C SER A 56 -10.55 -3.69 3.70
N ALA A 57 -9.83 -2.96 2.85
CA ALA A 57 -10.00 -1.52 2.69
C ALA A 57 -11.35 -1.13 2.05
N ASP A 58 -11.91 -1.95 1.15
CA ASP A 58 -13.20 -1.70 0.52
C ASP A 58 -14.38 -1.75 1.52
N LYS A 59 -14.20 -2.42 2.67
CA LYS A 59 -15.17 -2.45 3.77
C LYS A 59 -15.12 -1.21 4.66
N ASP A 60 -14.03 -0.43 4.58
CA ASP A 60 -13.89 0.80 5.35
C ASP A 60 -14.67 1.95 4.70
N ILE A 61 -15.11 2.88 5.53
CA ILE A 61 -15.76 4.13 5.11
C ILE A 61 -14.77 4.94 4.24
N ASP A 62 -15.28 5.54 3.17
CA ASP A 62 -14.50 6.43 2.33
C ASP A 62 -14.01 7.65 3.13
N PRO A 63 -12.69 7.88 3.24
CA PRO A 63 -12.18 9.07 3.90
C PRO A 63 -12.50 10.30 3.05
N ILE A 64 -12.74 11.43 3.72
CA ILE A 64 -12.90 12.71 3.03
C ILE A 64 -11.54 13.10 2.45
N CYS A 65 -11.38 12.93 1.14
CA CYS A 65 -10.18 13.37 0.45
C CYS A 65 -10.25 14.88 0.17
N LEU A 66 -9.40 15.66 0.82
CA LEU A 66 -9.27 17.10 0.56
C LEU A 66 -8.49 17.42 -0.74
N LYS A 67 -7.85 16.41 -1.35
CA LYS A 67 -7.09 16.54 -2.62
C LYS A 67 -7.90 16.18 -3.86
N GLY A 68 -9.20 15.87 -3.71
CA GLY A 68 -10.08 15.52 -4.84
C GLY A 68 -9.74 14.19 -5.53
N LYS A 69 -8.90 13.34 -4.93
CA LYS A 69 -8.61 12.00 -5.43
C LYS A 69 -9.78 11.06 -5.09
N GLU A 70 -10.03 10.09 -5.96
CA GLU A 70 -11.03 9.05 -5.73
C GLU A 70 -10.36 7.73 -5.35
N TRP A 71 -11.01 6.95 -4.49
CA TRP A 71 -10.50 5.64 -4.06
C TRP A 71 -10.21 4.70 -5.24
N LYS A 72 -11.05 4.76 -6.30
CA LYS A 72 -10.85 3.95 -7.51
C LYS A 72 -9.53 4.27 -8.23
N LEU A 73 -9.12 5.54 -8.28
CA LEU A 73 -7.87 5.95 -8.93
C LEU A 73 -6.66 5.43 -8.16
N ILE A 74 -6.71 5.51 -6.83
CA ILE A 74 -5.63 4.98 -5.98
C ILE A 74 -5.44 3.48 -6.21
N LYS A 75 -6.54 2.71 -6.27
CA LYS A 75 -6.48 1.28 -6.57
C LYS A 75 -5.85 1.01 -7.93
N LEU A 76 -6.23 1.78 -8.95
CA LEU A 76 -5.68 1.66 -10.29
C LEU A 76 -4.17 1.91 -10.28
N ASP A 77 -3.71 2.99 -9.64
CA ASP A 77 -2.29 3.33 -9.55
C ASP A 77 -1.47 2.21 -8.89
N PHE A 78 -1.98 1.59 -7.82
CA PHE A 78 -1.32 0.45 -7.19
C PHE A 78 -1.23 -0.77 -8.12
N VAL A 79 -2.30 -1.09 -8.85
CA VAL A 79 -2.29 -2.21 -9.81
C VAL A 79 -1.30 -1.94 -10.94
N GLU A 80 -1.32 -0.74 -11.51
CA GLU A 80 -0.39 -0.34 -12.58
C GLU A 80 1.07 -0.38 -12.13
N LEU A 81 1.38 0.07 -10.91
CA LEU A 81 2.72 0.02 -10.35
C LEU A 81 3.25 -1.40 -10.12
N MET A 82 2.34 -2.35 -9.86
CA MET A 82 2.70 -3.76 -9.68
C MET A 82 2.86 -4.47 -11.02
N ASP A 83 2.06 -4.13 -12.03
CA ASP A 83 2.22 -4.64 -13.40
C ASP A 83 3.48 -4.10 -14.09
N GLN A 84 3.95 -2.90 -13.73
CA GLN A 84 5.17 -2.29 -14.28
C GLN A 84 6.47 -2.77 -13.62
N ASN A 85 6.42 -3.58 -12.56
CA ASN A 85 7.59 -4.22 -11.94
C ASN A 85 7.61 -5.73 -12.27
N PRO A 86 8.17 -6.14 -13.43
CA PRO A 86 8.43 -7.55 -13.73
C PRO A 86 9.55 -8.15 -12.86
#